data_AF-A0A2P6PLV6-F1
#
_entry.id   AF-A0A2P6PLV6-F1
#
_cell.length_a   1.000
_cell.length_b   1.000
_cell.length_c   1.000
_cell.angle_alpha   90.00
_cell.angle_beta   90.00
_cell.angle_gamma   90.00
#
_symmetry.space_group_name_H-M   'P 1'
#
loop_
_entity.id
_entity.type
_entity.pdbx_description
1 polymer ?
#
loop_
_entity_poly.entity_id
_entity_poly.type
_entity_poly.pdbx_seq_one_letter_code
_entity_poly.pdbx_strand_id
1 'polypeptide(L)'
;MKTVEYKHALLVKTASVREVVLGAPLRVILKQPASRTVASDIDLLVAPVHRPKESFFLIPQAEKVTVVFPMRFKDSIDIVFATSFPQVHPKYFCNLWPRTL
;
A
#
# COMPACT_ATOMS: atom_id res chain seq x y z
N MET A 1 28.51 -25.96 12.23
CA MET A 1 27.63 -24.83 12.61
C MET A 1 27.11 -23.99 11.43
N LYS A 2 27.78 -23.87 10.27
CA LYS A 2 27.34 -23.01 9.14
C LYS A 2 26.11 -23.50 8.35
N THR A 3 25.74 -24.77 8.45
CA THR A 3 24.68 -25.40 7.66
C THR A 3 23.26 -25.09 8.13
N VAL A 4 23.07 -24.85 9.44
CA VAL A 4 21.75 -24.50 10.00
C VAL A 4 21.39 -23.05 9.65
N GLU A 5 22.34 -22.13 9.84
CA GLU A 5 22.25 -20.71 9.42
C GLU A 5 21.91 -20.58 7.92
N TYR A 6 22.57 -21.35 7.06
CA TYR A 6 22.32 -21.32 5.62
C TYR A 6 20.90 -21.77 5.26
N LYS A 7 20.41 -22.87 5.84
CA LYS A 7 19.04 -23.37 5.62
C LYS A 7 18.01 -22.36 6.11
N HIS A 8 18.23 -21.78 7.28
CA HIS A 8 17.35 -20.74 7.82
C HIS A 8 17.30 -19.50 6.91
N ALA A 9 18.45 -19.01 6.44
CA ALA A 9 18.52 -17.89 5.51
C ALA A 9 17.79 -18.17 4.18
N LEU A 10 17.85 -19.41 3.69
CA LEU A 10 17.16 -19.82 2.47
C LEU A 10 15.64 -19.86 2.67
N LEU A 11 15.18 -20.35 3.82
CA LEU A 11 13.75 -20.33 4.19
C LEU A 11 13.22 -18.90 4.29
N VAL A 12 13.97 -17.99 4.93
CA VAL A 12 13.60 -16.58 5.04
C VAL A 12 13.51 -15.91 3.67
N LYS A 13 14.49 -16.16 2.78
CA LYS A 13 14.44 -15.63 1.40
C LYS A 13 13.28 -16.18 0.58
N THR A 14 12.89 -17.42 0.80
CA THR A 14 11.75 -18.03 0.11
C THR A 14 10.44 -17.45 0.64
N ALA A 15 10.34 -17.23 1.94
CA ALA A 15 9.18 -16.59 2.57
C ALA A 15 8.98 -15.13 2.14
N SER A 16 10.04 -14.42 1.75
CA SER A 16 9.97 -13.02 1.31
C SER A 16 9.61 -12.81 -0.17
N VAL A 17 9.41 -13.88 -0.95
CA VAL A 17 9.11 -13.76 -2.40
C VAL A 17 7.90 -12.86 -2.66
N ARG A 18 6.82 -12.98 -1.87
CA ARG A 18 5.62 -12.14 -2.02
C ARG A 18 5.92 -10.66 -1.76
N GLU A 19 6.75 -10.35 -0.78
CA GLU A 19 7.18 -8.99 -0.47
C GLU A 19 8.00 -8.40 -1.63
N VAL A 20 8.92 -9.19 -2.19
CA VAL A 20 9.76 -8.74 -3.32
C VAL A 20 8.92 -8.51 -4.59
N VAL A 21 8.01 -9.43 -4.90
CA VAL A 21 7.15 -9.34 -6.09
C VAL A 21 6.21 -8.14 -6.02
N LEU A 22 5.57 -7.91 -4.86
CA LEU A 22 4.67 -6.77 -4.69
C LEU A 22 5.42 -5.46 -4.45
N GLY A 23 6.61 -5.51 -3.85
CA GLY A 23 7.43 -4.34 -3.51
C GLY A 23 8.26 -3.81 -4.67
N ALA A 24 8.66 -4.64 -5.63
CA ALA A 24 9.47 -4.20 -6.77
C ALA A 24 8.78 -3.12 -7.64
N PRO A 25 7.50 -3.27 -8.04
CA PRO A 25 6.78 -2.21 -8.75
C PRO A 25 6.66 -0.92 -7.93
N LEU A 26 6.43 -1.03 -6.61
CA LEU A 26 6.34 0.13 -5.72
C LEU A 26 7.63 0.91 -5.67
N ARG A 27 8.79 0.24 -5.64
CA ARG A 27 10.10 0.90 -5.66
C ARG A 27 10.36 1.69 -6.93
N VAL A 28 9.78 1.28 -8.07
CA VAL A 28 9.90 2.02 -9.33
C VAL A 28 9.04 3.28 -9.29
N ILE A 29 7.78 3.15 -8.86
CA ILE A 29 6.82 4.25 -8.82
C ILE A 29 7.22 5.31 -7.77
N LEU A 30 7.63 4.88 -6.58
CA LEU A 30 8.04 5.79 -5.49
C LEU A 30 9.35 6.52 -5.77
N LYS A 31 10.15 6.12 -6.78
CA LYS A 31 11.33 6.87 -7.22
C LYS A 31 11.00 8.06 -8.12
N GLN A 32 9.83 8.06 -8.77
CA GLN A 32 9.46 9.07 -9.76
C GLN A 32 9.24 10.49 -9.18
N PRO A 33 8.58 10.69 -8.02
CA PRO A 33 8.43 12.02 -7.42
C PRO A 33 9.78 12.68 -7.10
N ALA A 34 10.81 11.90 -6.78
CA ALA A 34 12.16 12.41 -6.55
C ALA A 34 12.82 12.99 -7.83
N SER A 35 12.32 12.64 -9.01
CA SER A 35 12.90 12.99 -10.31
C SER A 35 12.22 14.18 -11.02
N ARG A 36 11.27 14.88 -10.38
CA ARG A 36 10.55 16.07 -10.90
C ARG A 36 10.08 15.97 -12.36
N THR A 37 9.74 14.77 -12.83
CA THR A 37 9.28 14.54 -14.19
C THR A 37 7.83 14.09 -14.11
N VAL A 38 6.89 15.02 -14.02
CA VAL A 38 5.46 14.70 -14.14
C VAL A 38 4.83 15.74 -15.05
N ALA A 39 4.61 15.36 -16.30
CA ALA A 39 3.49 15.90 -17.07
C ALA A 39 2.23 15.42 -16.35
N SER A 40 1.61 16.37 -15.65
CA SER A 40 0.37 16.19 -14.92
C SER A 40 -0.78 16.09 -15.91
N ASP A 41 -1.02 14.92 -16.47
CA ASP A 41 -2.34 14.61 -16.99
C ASP A 41 -2.49 13.11 -17.18
N ILE A 42 -3.02 12.48 -16.10
CA ILE A 42 -3.66 11.17 -16.14
C ILE A 42 -2.67 9.99 -16.37
N ASP A 43 -3.09 8.77 -16.02
CA ASP A 43 -2.58 7.50 -16.60
C ASP A 43 -1.48 6.69 -15.88
N LEU A 44 -1.29 6.80 -14.57
CA LEU A 44 -0.66 5.69 -13.83
C LEU A 44 -1.38 5.31 -12.55
N LEU A 45 -2.68 5.01 -12.68
CA LEU A 45 -3.41 4.27 -11.65
C LEU A 45 -2.96 2.81 -11.69
N VAL A 46 -1.84 2.50 -11.03
CA VAL A 46 -1.41 1.11 -10.88
C VAL A 46 -2.30 0.49 -9.83
N ALA A 47 -2.96 -0.62 -10.18
CA ALA A 47 -3.75 -1.43 -9.27
C ALA A 47 -3.07 -2.78 -9.02
N PRO A 48 -2.01 -2.87 -8.19
CA PRO A 48 -1.43 -4.16 -7.85
C PRO A 48 -2.43 -4.95 -7.00
N VAL A 49 -2.54 -6.25 -7.28
CA VAL A 49 -3.39 -7.16 -6.52
C VAL A 49 -2.68 -7.46 -5.19
N HIS A 50 -3.10 -6.77 -4.12
CA HIS A 50 -2.59 -7.06 -2.77
C HIS A 50 -3.26 -8.30 -2.18
N ARG A 51 -4.57 -8.46 -2.37
CA ARG A 51 -5.32 -9.67 -2.01
C ARG A 51 -6.33 -10.05 -3.10
N PRO A 52 -6.77 -11.32 -3.15
CA PRO A 52 -7.92 -11.68 -3.99
C PRO A 52 -9.12 -10.78 -3.65
N LYS A 53 -9.64 -10.06 -4.64
CA LYS A 53 -10.76 -9.10 -4.53
C LYS A 53 -10.46 -7.77 -3.79
N GLU A 54 -9.21 -7.52 -3.39
CA GLU A 54 -8.78 -6.23 -2.83
C GLU A 54 -7.57 -5.70 -3.62
N SER A 55 -7.80 -4.66 -4.42
CA SER A 55 -6.76 -3.88 -5.09
C SER A 55 -6.44 -2.64 -4.26
N PHE A 56 -5.23 -2.12 -4.38
CA PHE A 56 -4.90 -0.78 -3.89
C PHE A 56 -4.42 0.08 -5.06
N PHE A 57 -4.56 1.38 -4.94
CA PHE A 57 -4.27 2.31 -6.02
C PHE A 57 -3.12 3.23 -5.65
N LEU A 58 -2.28 3.53 -6.65
CA LEU A 58 -1.20 4.49 -6.53
C LEU A 58 -1.52 5.70 -7.41
N ILE A 59 -1.40 6.88 -6.83
CA ILE A 59 -1.63 8.17 -7.50
C ILE A 59 -0.38 9.00 -7.28
N PRO A 60 0.57 9.00 -8.23
CA PRO A 60 1.75 9.85 -8.15
C PRO A 60 1.36 11.32 -8.35
N GLN A 61 1.81 12.20 -7.46
CA GLN A 61 1.72 13.66 -7.56
C GLN A 61 3.13 14.25 -7.60
N ALA A 62 3.26 15.53 -7.96
CA ALA A 62 4.55 16.19 -8.15
C ALA A 62 5.49 16.10 -6.92
N GLU A 63 4.95 16.18 -5.71
CA GLU A 63 5.74 16.18 -4.47
C GLU A 63 5.51 14.96 -3.57
N LYS A 64 4.51 14.12 -3.88
CA LYS A 64 4.10 13.00 -3.03
C LYS A 64 3.42 11.92 -3.85
N VAL A 65 3.40 10.69 -3.35
CA VAL A 65 2.57 9.61 -3.91
C VAL A 65 1.45 9.33 -2.92
N THR A 66 0.22 9.38 -3.40
CA THR A 66 -0.94 8.95 -2.62
C THR A 66 -1.19 7.48 -2.88
N VAL A 67 -1.29 6.69 -1.81
CA VAL A 67 -1.64 5.27 -1.87
C VAL A 67 -3.00 5.07 -1.23
N VAL A 68 -3.94 4.46 -1.95
CA VAL A 68 -5.31 4.21 -1.48
C VAL A 68 -5.53 2.73 -1.30
N PHE A 69 -5.79 2.30 -0.05
CA PHE A 69 -6.12 0.92 0.30
C PHE A 69 -7.63 0.80 0.60
N PRO A 70 -8.47 0.46 -0.38
CA PRO A 70 -9.89 0.21 -0.13
C PRO A 70 -10.04 -1.07 0.69
N MET A 71 -10.60 -0.94 1.89
CA MET A 71 -10.93 -2.07 2.75
C MET A 71 -12.42 -2.40 2.61
N ARG A 72 -12.77 -3.69 2.52
CA ARG A 72 -14.16 -4.16 2.47
C ARG A 72 -14.47 -4.96 3.73
N PHE A 73 -15.28 -4.39 4.61
CA PHE A 73 -15.76 -5.06 5.82
C PHE A 73 -17.09 -5.76 5.53
N LYS A 74 -17.22 -7.02 5.95
CA LYS A 74 -18.47 -7.78 5.79
C LYS A 74 -19.43 -7.57 6.96
N ASP A 75 -18.87 -7.48 8.17
CA ASP A 75 -19.65 -7.40 9.40
C ASP A 75 -19.73 -5.96 9.91
N SER A 76 -20.88 -5.59 10.46
CA SER A 76 -21.10 -4.26 11.03
C SER A 76 -20.17 -3.97 12.22
N ILE A 77 -19.79 -5.01 12.97
CA ILE A 77 -18.87 -4.93 14.10
C ILE A 77 -17.46 -4.54 13.62
N ASP A 78 -16.98 -5.14 12.52
CA ASP A 78 -15.68 -4.83 11.95
C ASP A 78 -15.59 -3.37 11.47
N ILE A 79 -16.71 -2.80 11.00
CA ILE A 79 -16.76 -1.38 10.60
C ILE A 79 -16.52 -0.47 11.81
N VAL A 80 -17.12 -0.79 12.97
CA VAL A 80 -16.93 -0.02 14.21
C VAL A 80 -15.48 -0.11 14.69
N PHE A 81 -14.86 -1.29 14.59
CA PHE A 81 -13.43 -1.43 14.90
C PHE A 81 -12.56 -0.66 13.89
N ALA A 82 -12.80 -0.83 12.60
CA ALA A 82 -12.02 -0.20 11.54
C ALA A 82 -12.13 1.33 11.52
N THR A 83 -13.20 1.90 12.06
CA THR A 83 -13.37 3.35 12.18
C THR A 83 -12.81 3.89 13.48
N SER A 84 -12.82 3.12 14.57
CA SER A 84 -12.28 3.58 15.85
C SER A 84 -10.74 3.67 15.86
N PHE A 85 -10.01 2.73 15.25
CA PHE A 85 -8.53 2.77 15.25
C PHE A 85 -7.93 3.98 14.49
N PRO A 86 -8.36 4.33 13.27
CA PRO A 86 -7.77 5.46 12.52
C PRO A 86 -8.09 6.82 13.15
N GLN A 87 -9.21 6.94 13.87
CA GLN A 87 -9.59 8.18 14.56
C GLN A 87 -8.62 8.56 15.68
N VAL A 88 -7.92 7.58 16.27
CA VAL A 88 -6.91 7.80 17.32
C VAL A 88 -5.59 8.34 16.75
N HIS A 89 -5.31 8.20 15.45
CA HIS A 89 -4.12 8.76 14.78
C HIS A 89 -4.50 9.58 13.52
N PRO A 90 -5.04 10.80 13.69
CA PRO A 90 -5.62 11.59 12.59
C PRO A 90 -4.62 12.17 11.57
N LYS A 91 -3.30 12.04 11.79
CA LYS A 91 -2.26 12.74 11.00
C LYS A 91 -2.15 12.30 9.53
N TYR A 92 -2.81 11.22 9.10
CA TYR A 92 -2.58 10.63 7.77
C TYR A 92 -3.82 10.31 6.93
N PHE A 93 -5.05 10.66 7.36
CA PHE A 93 -6.26 10.19 6.65
C PHE A 93 -7.39 11.22 6.44
N CYS A 94 -7.22 12.49 6.81
CA CYS A 94 -8.18 13.52 6.43
C CYS A 94 -8.00 13.85 4.94
N ASN A 95 -8.99 13.46 4.11
CA ASN A 95 -9.54 14.22 2.95
C ASN A 95 -10.46 13.39 2.03
N LEU A 96 -10.96 12.21 2.44
CA LEU A 96 -11.83 11.38 1.58
C LEU A 96 -13.18 10.98 2.20
N TRP A 97 -13.80 11.87 2.98
CA TRP A 97 -15.21 11.73 3.34
C TRP A 97 -15.93 13.08 3.21
N PRO A 98 -16.98 13.20 2.37
CA PRO A 98 -17.86 14.37 2.43
C PRO A 98 -18.53 14.37 3.81
N ARG A 99 -18.29 15.42 4.60
CA ARG A 99 -19.11 15.70 5.78
C ARG A 99 -20.52 16.04 5.29
N THR A 100 -21.38 15.04 5.22
CA THR A 100 -22.82 15.22 5.17
C THR A 100 -23.42 14.22 6.14
N LEU A 101 -23.55 14.66 7.38
CA LEU A 101 -24.68 14.51 8.29
C LEU A 101 -24.60 15.68 9.27
#